data_AF-A6G2U9-F1
#
_entry.id   AF-A6G2U9-F1
#
_cell.length_a   1.000
_cell.length_b   1.000
_cell.length_c   1.000
_cell.angle_alpha   90.00
_cell.angle_beta   90.00
_cell.angle_gamma   90.00
#
_symmetry.space_group_name_H-M   'P 1'
#
loop_
_entity.id
_entity.type
_entity.pdbx_description
1 polymer ?
#
loop_
_entity_poly.entity_id
_entity_poly.type
_entity_poly.pdbx_seq_one_letter_code
_entity_poly.pdbx_strand_id
1 'polypeptide(L)'
;MSTRRPLVLALLLSSTFAASACTAFFVPGEDDDGIVRCNNTDDCPQPDDNRWRSQCVFGEDQDPGSDKVCAPFFRDDIGCDPESTFTGDSPILAVYEDATDANSRVLYVACEEANLGKQGCPPAPGMGCNDGLTPNDSNVCDVEGAEIPAILPTTVGGTDIAGHDVLDQYCRSYFCDESYVCDKNSFRCLPCNSSDPFSEGGCGTLYIQGERSPAYTDLDSAMANCSGDLSVDEQDIGTAPNP
;
A
#
# COMPACT_ATOMS: atom_id res chain seq x y z
N MET A 1 -6.72 -50.90 47.97
CA MET A 1 -7.86 -51.52 47.28
C MET A 1 -8.66 -50.40 46.63
N SER A 2 -8.91 -50.50 45.31
CA SER A 2 -10.08 -49.96 44.57
C SER A 2 -10.30 -48.43 44.59
N THR A 3 -10.62 -47.69 43.52
CA THR A 3 -10.91 -47.97 42.11
C THR A 3 -11.01 -46.63 41.36
N ARG A 4 -10.23 -46.48 40.28
CA ARG A 4 -10.55 -45.95 38.92
C ARG A 4 -11.64 -44.87 38.64
N ARG A 5 -11.17 -43.83 37.91
CA ARG A 5 -11.69 -43.10 36.69
C ARG A 5 -12.74 -41.97 36.87
N PRO A 6 -12.92 -41.03 35.90
CA PRO A 6 -12.24 -40.76 34.59
C PRO A 6 -11.70 -39.29 34.46
N LEU A 7 -10.58 -39.05 33.74
CA LEU A 7 -10.46 -38.60 32.33
C LEU A 7 -11.25 -37.33 31.97
N VAL A 8 -10.58 -36.17 32.05
CA VAL A 8 -10.93 -34.95 31.30
C VAL A 8 -9.68 -34.53 30.53
N LEU A 9 -9.71 -34.84 29.24
CA LEU A 9 -8.78 -34.38 28.22
C LEU A 9 -9.25 -32.98 27.80
N ALA A 10 -8.46 -31.95 28.05
CA ALA A 10 -8.70 -30.61 27.48
C ALA A 10 -7.42 -30.17 26.76
N LEU A 11 -7.43 -30.38 25.45
CA LEU A 11 -6.51 -29.74 24.51
C LEU A 11 -6.73 -28.22 24.58
N LEU A 12 -5.68 -27.46 24.83
CA LEU A 12 -5.55 -26.08 24.38
C LEU A 12 -4.11 -25.87 23.89
N LEU A 13 -3.87 -26.34 22.66
CA LEU A 13 -2.90 -25.70 21.78
C LEU A 13 -3.68 -24.66 20.97
N SER A 14 -3.33 -23.39 21.14
CA SER A 14 -3.67 -22.33 20.20
C SER A 14 -2.44 -21.45 20.03
N SER A 15 -1.64 -21.88 19.06
CA SER A 15 -0.62 -21.12 18.34
C SER A 15 -1.26 -20.03 17.48
N THR A 16 -0.74 -18.81 17.54
CA THR A 16 -0.69 -17.88 16.40
C THR A 16 0.54 -16.98 16.54
N PHE A 17 1.68 -17.53 16.16
CA PHE A 17 2.71 -16.77 15.47
C PHE A 17 2.25 -16.65 14.02
N ALA A 18 2.08 -15.44 13.50
CA ALA A 18 1.97 -15.17 12.07
C ALA A 18 2.77 -13.91 11.75
N ALA A 19 4.07 -13.97 12.07
CA ALA A 19 5.07 -13.15 11.43
C ALA A 19 6.04 -14.12 10.75
N SER A 20 5.66 -14.55 9.56
CA SER A 20 6.60 -15.10 8.60
C SER A 20 6.14 -14.61 7.24
N ALA A 21 6.69 -13.45 6.85
CA ALA A 21 6.86 -13.13 5.45
C ALA A 21 7.49 -14.37 4.80
N CYS A 22 6.71 -15.06 3.96
CA CYS A 22 7.24 -16.09 3.10
C CYS A 22 8.08 -15.36 2.05
N THR A 23 9.37 -15.16 2.35
CA THR A 23 10.37 -14.98 1.30
C THR A 23 10.21 -16.15 0.35
N ALA A 24 9.91 -15.90 -0.91
CA ALA A 24 9.79 -16.92 -1.94
C ALA A 24 11.08 -17.76 -1.95
N PHE A 25 11.01 -18.98 -1.40
CA PHE A 25 12.11 -19.93 -1.40
C PHE A 25 12.16 -20.56 -2.78
N PHE A 26 13.18 -20.22 -3.56
CA PHE A 26 13.51 -20.98 -4.76
C PHE A 26 13.81 -22.43 -4.37
N VAL A 27 13.16 -23.38 -5.05
CA VAL A 27 13.30 -24.83 -4.82
C VAL A 27 14.78 -25.20 -4.98
N PRO A 28 15.45 -25.84 -4.00
CA PRO A 28 16.89 -26.10 -4.08
C PRO A 28 17.21 -27.10 -5.19
N GLY A 29 18.21 -26.79 -6.01
CA GLY A 29 18.91 -27.79 -6.79
C GLY A 29 19.69 -28.73 -5.87
N GLU A 30 19.78 -30.01 -6.25
CA GLU A 30 20.46 -31.07 -5.50
C GLU A 30 21.98 -30.78 -5.42
N ASP A 31 22.39 -29.91 -4.50
CA ASP A 31 23.71 -29.79 -3.84
C ASP A 31 23.85 -28.47 -3.03
N ASP A 32 22.90 -27.53 -3.13
CA ASP A 32 23.03 -26.15 -2.62
C ASP A 32 22.29 -25.88 -1.30
N ASP A 33 22.83 -24.94 -0.52
CA ASP A 33 22.30 -24.30 0.70
C ASP A 33 20.92 -23.62 0.53
N GLY A 34 20.20 -23.91 -0.56
CA GLY A 34 18.94 -23.28 -0.95
C GLY A 34 19.11 -21.88 -1.55
N ILE A 35 20.36 -21.43 -1.76
CA ILE A 35 20.67 -20.08 -2.25
C ILE A 35 21.09 -20.16 -3.70
N VAL A 36 20.34 -19.50 -4.58
CA VAL A 36 20.73 -19.36 -5.99
C VAL A 36 21.82 -18.30 -6.09
N ARG A 37 23.02 -18.69 -6.50
CA ARG A 37 24.16 -17.80 -6.72
C ARG A 37 24.13 -17.23 -8.14
N CYS A 38 24.67 -16.03 -8.32
CA CYS A 38 24.65 -15.32 -9.60
C CYS A 38 25.90 -14.47 -9.80
N ASN A 39 26.23 -14.17 -11.05
CA ASN A 39 27.19 -13.12 -11.41
C ASN A 39 26.47 -11.83 -11.76
N ASN A 40 25.32 -11.97 -12.44
CA ASN A 40 24.43 -10.91 -12.87
C ASN A 40 22.96 -11.34 -12.76
N THR A 41 22.04 -10.40 -12.96
CA THR A 41 20.59 -10.64 -12.79
C THR A 41 20.00 -11.67 -13.76
N ASP A 42 20.59 -11.85 -14.96
CA ASP A 42 20.09 -12.82 -15.94
C ASP A 42 20.34 -14.27 -15.52
N ASP A 43 21.28 -14.48 -14.58
CA ASP A 43 21.53 -15.80 -13.97
C ASP A 43 20.41 -16.18 -12.97
N CYS A 44 19.55 -15.22 -12.59
CA CYS A 44 18.53 -15.43 -11.59
C CYS A 44 17.20 -15.91 -12.19
N PRO A 45 16.56 -16.94 -11.58
CA PRO A 45 15.21 -17.35 -11.95
C PRO A 45 14.25 -16.19 -11.72
N GLN A 46 13.29 -15.97 -12.63
CA GLN A 46 12.27 -14.94 -12.44
C GLN A 46 11.24 -15.39 -11.39
N PRO A 47 10.76 -14.48 -10.53
CA PRO A 47 9.68 -14.79 -9.61
C PRO A 47 8.38 -15.08 -10.37
N ASP A 48 7.57 -16.01 -9.86
CA ASP A 48 6.20 -16.23 -10.38
C ASP A 48 5.27 -15.05 -10.04
N ASP A 49 5.57 -14.35 -8.95
CA ASP A 49 4.86 -13.18 -8.48
C ASP A 49 5.29 -11.93 -9.27
N ASN A 50 4.36 -11.41 -10.08
CA ASN A 50 4.60 -10.35 -11.05
C ASN A 50 4.94 -8.99 -10.42
N ARG A 51 4.82 -8.84 -9.09
CA ARG A 51 5.19 -7.66 -8.33
C ARG A 51 6.69 -7.53 -8.13
N TRP A 52 7.41 -8.65 -8.26
CA TRP A 52 8.84 -8.72 -8.01
C TRP A 52 9.59 -9.05 -9.30
N ARG A 53 10.84 -8.58 -9.36
CA ARG A 53 11.84 -9.05 -10.31
C ARG A 53 13.00 -9.62 -9.53
N SER A 54 13.77 -10.48 -10.17
CA SER A 54 15.02 -10.93 -9.56
C SER A 54 16.11 -9.87 -9.66
N GLN A 55 16.99 -9.82 -8.66
CA GLN A 55 18.22 -9.04 -8.67
C GLN A 55 19.39 -9.89 -8.19
N CYS A 56 20.58 -9.61 -8.72
CA CYS A 56 21.82 -10.25 -8.28
C CYS A 56 22.61 -9.32 -7.36
N VAL A 57 22.56 -9.60 -6.05
CA VAL A 57 23.11 -8.74 -4.99
C VAL A 57 24.02 -9.52 -4.05
N PHE A 58 24.87 -8.82 -3.31
CA PHE A 58 25.56 -9.44 -2.17
C PHE A 58 24.54 -9.65 -1.05
N GLY A 59 24.60 -10.80 -0.39
CA GLY A 59 23.81 -11.02 0.82
C GLY A 59 24.15 -10.01 1.92
N GLU A 60 23.20 -9.75 2.80
CA GLU A 60 23.45 -8.91 3.98
C GLU A 60 24.62 -9.53 4.79
N ASP A 61 25.60 -8.70 5.17
CA ASP A 61 26.83 -9.11 5.85
C ASP A 61 27.75 -10.10 5.09
N GLN A 62 27.57 -10.30 3.77
CA GLN A 62 28.54 -11.04 2.98
C GLN A 62 29.80 -10.21 2.70
N ASP A 63 30.96 -10.88 2.77
CA ASP A 63 32.23 -10.30 2.35
C ASP A 63 32.14 -9.92 0.85
N PRO A 64 32.59 -8.73 0.41
CA PRO A 64 32.57 -8.32 -1.01
C PRO A 64 33.29 -9.28 -1.97
N GLY A 65 34.12 -10.19 -1.46
CA GLY A 65 34.74 -11.28 -2.22
C GLY A 65 33.89 -12.56 -2.36
N SER A 66 32.69 -12.60 -1.78
CA SER A 66 31.76 -13.74 -1.84
C SER A 66 30.95 -13.76 -3.13
N ASP A 67 30.41 -14.92 -3.50
CA ASP A 67 29.46 -15.00 -4.62
C ASP A 67 28.18 -14.23 -4.28
N LYS A 68 27.66 -13.48 -5.26
CA LYS A 68 26.36 -12.83 -5.14
C LYS A 68 25.25 -13.87 -5.17
N VAL A 69 24.09 -13.45 -4.69
CA VAL A 69 22.89 -14.27 -4.56
C VAL A 69 21.72 -13.60 -5.26
N CYS A 70 20.82 -14.42 -5.78
CA CYS A 70 19.56 -13.97 -6.32
C CYS A 70 18.61 -13.62 -5.18
N ALA A 71 18.10 -12.40 -5.19
CA ALA A 71 17.07 -11.94 -4.27
C ALA A 71 15.90 -11.37 -5.06
N PRO A 72 14.66 -11.48 -4.56
CA PRO A 72 13.55 -10.70 -5.11
C PRO A 72 13.78 -9.22 -4.81
N PHE A 73 13.41 -8.37 -5.76
CA PHE A 73 13.36 -6.92 -5.65
C PHE A 73 12.02 -6.43 -6.19
N PHE A 74 11.44 -5.40 -5.58
CA PHE A 74 10.20 -4.86 -6.10
C PHE A 74 10.40 -4.33 -7.51
N ARG A 75 9.35 -4.40 -8.32
CA ARG A 75 9.38 -3.80 -9.64
C ARG A 75 9.29 -2.28 -9.52
N ASP A 76 10.44 -1.62 -9.60
CA ASP A 76 10.51 -0.15 -9.66
C ASP A 76 10.08 0.43 -11.03
N ASP A 77 9.74 -0.44 -11.99
CA ASP A 77 9.31 -0.10 -13.34
C ASP A 77 7.78 -0.07 -13.51
N ILE A 78 7.02 -0.28 -12.44
CA ILE A 78 5.56 -0.16 -12.47
C ILE A 78 5.19 1.32 -12.54
N GLY A 79 4.72 1.73 -13.71
CA GLY A 79 4.19 3.07 -13.93
C GLY A 79 2.86 3.28 -13.23
N CYS A 80 2.56 4.52 -12.88
CA CYS A 80 1.25 4.99 -12.40
C CYS A 80 0.77 6.25 -13.14
N ASP A 81 1.39 6.56 -14.29
CA ASP A 81 0.94 7.64 -15.18
C ASP A 81 -0.41 7.26 -15.81
N PRO A 82 -1.48 8.04 -15.59
CA PRO A 82 -2.78 7.77 -16.18
C PRO A 82 -2.76 7.66 -17.70
N GLU A 83 -1.91 8.44 -18.39
CA GLU A 83 -1.91 8.53 -19.86
C GLU A 83 -1.15 7.38 -20.53
N SER A 84 -0.18 6.79 -19.85
CA SER A 84 0.72 5.79 -20.42
C SER A 84 0.65 4.41 -19.77
N THR A 85 0.16 4.32 -18.54
CA THR A 85 0.06 3.07 -17.78
C THR A 85 -1.25 2.33 -18.07
N PHE A 86 -2.35 3.05 -18.11
CA PHE A 86 -3.69 2.46 -18.22
C PHE A 86 -4.18 2.52 -19.66
N THR A 87 -4.71 1.41 -20.16
CA THR A 87 -5.29 1.36 -21.50
C THR A 87 -6.78 1.73 -21.47
N GLY A 88 -7.36 2.11 -22.62
CA GLY A 88 -8.63 2.86 -22.69
C GLY A 88 -9.88 2.21 -22.07
N ASP A 89 -9.84 0.92 -21.72
CA ASP A 89 -10.94 0.23 -21.01
C ASP A 89 -10.57 -0.14 -19.56
N SER A 90 -9.47 0.40 -19.02
CA SER A 90 -9.01 0.13 -17.64
C SER A 90 -10.01 0.67 -16.61
N PRO A 91 -10.45 -0.15 -15.64
CA PRO A 91 -11.31 0.31 -14.54
C PRO A 91 -10.69 1.47 -13.76
N ILE A 92 -9.37 1.44 -13.57
CA ILE A 92 -8.62 2.48 -12.84
C ILE A 92 -8.69 3.81 -13.58
N LEU A 93 -8.53 3.79 -14.91
CA LEU A 93 -8.61 5.00 -15.72
C LEU A 93 -10.01 5.63 -15.64
N ALA A 94 -11.07 4.83 -15.67
CA ALA A 94 -12.44 5.33 -15.52
C ALA A 94 -12.65 6.02 -14.15
N VAL A 95 -12.16 5.42 -13.06
CA VAL A 95 -12.26 6.03 -11.72
C VAL A 95 -11.39 7.30 -11.62
N TYR A 96 -10.21 7.32 -12.23
CA TYR A 96 -9.36 8.51 -12.29
C TYR A 96 -10.02 9.66 -13.05
N GLU A 97 -10.61 9.38 -14.22
CA GLU A 97 -11.37 10.35 -15.02
C GLU A 97 -12.57 10.89 -14.23
N ASP A 98 -13.31 10.01 -13.56
CA ASP A 98 -14.43 10.43 -12.69
C ASP A 98 -13.94 11.27 -11.51
N ALA A 99 -12.80 10.95 -10.90
CA ALA A 99 -12.25 11.72 -9.77
C ALA A 99 -11.76 13.10 -10.18
N THR A 100 -11.28 13.25 -11.42
CA THR A 100 -10.74 14.49 -11.97
C THR A 100 -11.78 15.34 -12.71
N ASP A 101 -12.98 14.80 -12.96
CA ASP A 101 -14.15 15.54 -13.44
C ASP A 101 -14.49 16.74 -12.56
N ALA A 102 -15.09 17.77 -13.15
CA ALA A 102 -15.45 19.00 -12.46
C ALA A 102 -16.40 18.79 -11.26
N ASN A 103 -17.26 17.77 -11.25
CA ASN A 103 -18.22 17.55 -10.16
C ASN A 103 -17.59 16.79 -8.98
N SER A 104 -16.69 15.85 -9.24
CA SER A 104 -15.99 15.10 -8.18
C SER A 104 -14.82 15.91 -7.63
N ARG A 105 -14.09 16.63 -8.50
CA ARG A 105 -12.93 17.44 -8.13
C ARG A 105 -13.26 18.52 -7.10
N VAL A 106 -14.48 19.06 -7.10
CA VAL A 106 -14.91 20.06 -6.11
C VAL A 106 -15.09 19.50 -4.70
N LEU A 107 -15.03 18.18 -4.51
CA LEU A 107 -15.11 17.55 -3.20
C LEU A 107 -13.76 17.53 -2.47
N TYR A 108 -12.64 17.74 -3.18
CA TYR A 108 -11.29 17.85 -2.62
C TYR A 108 -11.04 19.24 -2.01
N VAL A 109 -11.90 19.60 -1.06
CA VAL A 109 -11.94 20.92 -0.42
C VAL A 109 -11.79 20.79 1.09
N ALA A 110 -11.82 21.94 1.78
CA ALA A 110 -11.76 21.97 3.22
C ALA A 110 -12.98 21.26 3.83
N CYS A 111 -12.80 20.69 5.01
CA CYS A 111 -13.90 20.09 5.75
C CYS A 111 -14.95 21.14 6.12
N GLU A 112 -16.22 20.76 5.95
CA GLU A 112 -17.34 21.51 6.49
C GLU A 112 -17.28 21.57 8.02
N GLU A 113 -17.90 22.60 8.60
CA GLU A 113 -17.91 22.82 10.06
C GLU A 113 -18.42 21.59 10.83
N ALA A 114 -19.41 20.88 10.26
CA ALA A 114 -19.98 19.67 10.84
C ALA A 114 -19.01 18.47 10.87
N ASN A 115 -17.94 18.51 10.07
CA ASN A 115 -16.95 17.42 9.96
C ASN A 115 -15.64 17.72 10.70
N LEU A 116 -15.49 18.92 11.27
CA LEU A 116 -14.31 19.24 12.07
C LEU A 116 -14.17 18.27 13.27
N GLY A 117 -12.92 17.89 13.56
CA GLY A 117 -12.58 16.91 14.59
C GLY A 117 -12.62 15.45 14.12
N LYS A 118 -13.24 15.13 12.97
CA LYS A 118 -13.18 13.79 12.36
C LYS A 118 -11.80 13.48 11.79
N GLN A 119 -11.49 12.21 11.59
CA GLN A 119 -10.23 11.79 10.99
C GLN A 119 -10.07 12.40 9.60
N GLY A 120 -8.90 12.96 9.31
CA GLY A 120 -8.68 13.67 8.05
C GLY A 120 -9.19 15.11 7.99
N CYS A 121 -9.90 15.58 9.03
CA CYS A 121 -10.31 16.97 9.18
C CYS A 121 -9.52 17.69 10.28
N PRO A 122 -9.41 19.03 10.23
CA PRO A 122 -8.79 19.80 11.31
C PRO A 122 -9.58 19.69 12.62
N PRO A 123 -8.96 19.97 13.77
CA PRO A 123 -9.64 20.00 15.06
C PRO A 123 -10.80 21.01 15.10
N ALA A 124 -11.89 20.65 15.76
CA ALA A 124 -13.01 21.56 15.98
C ALA A 124 -12.62 22.68 16.98
N PRO A 125 -12.94 23.95 16.69
CA PRO A 125 -12.61 25.07 17.57
C PRO A 125 -13.15 24.87 19.00
N GLY A 126 -12.25 24.83 19.98
CA GLY A 126 -12.59 24.67 21.40
C GLY A 126 -12.99 23.26 21.83
N MET A 127 -13.05 22.28 20.91
CA MET A 127 -13.35 20.88 21.21
C MET A 127 -12.20 19.92 20.87
N GLY A 128 -11.35 20.27 19.91
CA GLY A 128 -10.23 19.43 19.49
C GLY A 128 -10.63 18.37 18.47
N CYS A 129 -9.90 17.26 18.44
CA CYS A 129 -10.26 16.09 17.66
C CYS A 129 -11.28 15.22 18.38
N ASN A 130 -12.04 14.41 17.63
CA ASN A 130 -12.96 13.43 18.19
C ASN A 130 -12.19 12.36 19.00
N ASP A 131 -12.92 11.65 19.87
CA ASP A 131 -12.35 10.64 20.75
C ASP A 131 -11.49 9.62 19.99
N GLY A 132 -10.28 9.37 20.50
CA GLY A 132 -9.32 8.44 19.90
C GLY A 132 -8.45 9.05 18.79
N LEU A 133 -8.63 10.33 18.47
CA LEU A 133 -7.84 11.04 17.47
C LEU A 133 -7.03 12.18 18.12
N THR A 134 -5.88 12.45 17.52
CA THR A 134 -4.98 13.56 17.89
C THR A 134 -4.56 14.30 16.63
N PRO A 135 -4.31 15.62 16.69
CA PRO A 135 -3.76 16.34 15.56
C PRO A 135 -2.37 15.79 15.20
N ASN A 136 -2.16 15.42 13.94
CA ASN A 136 -0.86 15.09 13.39
C ASN A 136 -0.06 16.37 13.05
N ASP A 137 1.14 16.21 12.47
CA ASP A 137 2.03 17.32 12.13
C ASP A 137 1.43 18.34 11.13
N SER A 138 0.43 17.91 10.35
CA SER A 138 -0.32 18.77 9.43
C SER A 138 -1.54 19.44 10.09
N ASN A 139 -1.69 19.34 11.41
CA ASN A 139 -2.87 19.79 12.15
C ASN A 139 -4.18 19.18 11.62
N VAL A 140 -4.10 17.91 11.22
CA VAL A 140 -5.23 17.07 10.80
C VAL A 140 -5.47 16.03 11.89
N CYS A 141 -6.72 15.82 12.28
CA CYS A 141 -7.07 14.80 13.27
C CYS A 141 -6.81 13.42 12.69
N ASP A 142 -6.06 12.60 13.42
CA ASP A 142 -5.64 11.28 12.99
C ASP A 142 -5.42 10.35 14.19
N VAL A 143 -5.27 9.06 13.92
CA VAL A 143 -4.90 8.09 14.95
C VAL A 143 -3.46 8.33 15.38
N GLU A 144 -3.23 8.37 16.70
CA GLU A 144 -1.89 8.55 17.25
C GLU A 144 -0.95 7.43 16.78
N GLY A 145 0.15 7.80 16.13
CA GLY A 145 1.15 6.85 15.63
C GLY A 145 0.74 6.08 14.37
N ALA A 146 -0.23 6.58 13.59
CA ALA A 146 -0.55 6.01 12.29
C ALA A 146 0.70 5.92 11.39
N GLU A 147 0.97 4.74 10.84
CA GLU A 147 2.10 4.52 9.91
C GLU A 147 1.90 5.29 8.59
N ILE A 148 0.66 5.30 8.10
CA ILE A 148 0.22 6.08 6.94
C ILE A 148 -0.69 7.20 7.44
N PRO A 149 -0.25 8.46 7.46
CA PRO A 149 -1.00 9.55 8.08
C PRO A 149 -2.23 9.95 7.25
N ALA A 150 -3.27 10.43 7.92
CA ALA A 150 -4.42 11.05 7.29
C ALA A 150 -4.06 12.42 6.69
N ILE A 151 -4.47 12.62 5.43
CA ILE A 151 -4.19 13.82 4.64
C ILE A 151 -5.51 14.51 4.30
N LEU A 152 -5.56 15.82 4.56
CA LEU A 152 -6.63 16.71 4.13
C LEU A 152 -6.28 17.28 2.74
N PRO A 153 -7.15 17.21 1.71
CA PRO A 153 -6.83 17.70 0.38
C PRO A 153 -6.25 19.12 0.36
N THR A 154 -6.83 20.05 1.11
CA THR A 154 -6.38 21.46 1.13
C THR A 154 -4.98 21.69 1.70
N THR A 155 -4.40 20.73 2.41
CA THR A 155 -3.01 20.84 2.90
C THR A 155 -1.98 20.40 1.86
N VAL A 156 -2.42 19.75 0.78
CA VAL A 156 -1.55 19.10 -0.22
C VAL A 156 -1.91 19.45 -1.67
N GLY A 157 -2.63 20.56 -1.89
CA GLY A 157 -2.96 21.06 -3.24
C GLY A 157 -4.45 21.35 -3.48
N GLY A 158 -5.33 20.93 -2.57
CA GLY A 158 -6.78 21.13 -2.70
C GLY A 158 -7.31 20.37 -3.91
N THR A 159 -8.05 21.05 -4.79
CA THR A 159 -8.64 20.42 -5.97
C THR A 159 -7.62 19.91 -6.98
N ASP A 160 -6.36 20.34 -6.91
CA ASP A 160 -5.30 19.86 -7.81
C ASP A 160 -4.81 18.45 -7.45
N ILE A 161 -5.17 17.93 -6.27
CA ILE A 161 -4.83 16.57 -5.84
C ILE A 161 -5.88 15.53 -6.26
N ALA A 162 -6.94 15.96 -6.93
CA ALA A 162 -8.03 15.08 -7.33
C ALA A 162 -7.52 13.93 -8.21
N GLY A 163 -7.95 12.71 -7.89
CA GLY A 163 -7.51 11.49 -8.58
C GLY A 163 -6.15 10.95 -8.12
N HIS A 164 -5.43 11.63 -7.21
CA HIS A 164 -4.17 11.08 -6.72
C HIS A 164 -4.36 9.88 -5.78
N ASP A 165 -5.45 9.87 -5.01
CA ASP A 165 -5.90 8.71 -4.23
C ASP A 165 -6.15 7.46 -5.09
N VAL A 166 -6.66 7.64 -6.30
CA VAL A 166 -6.82 6.57 -7.29
C VAL A 166 -5.47 5.97 -7.69
N LEU A 167 -4.48 6.83 -7.97
CA LEU A 167 -3.14 6.40 -8.36
C LEU A 167 -2.39 5.72 -7.21
N ASP A 168 -2.51 6.27 -5.99
CA ASP A 168 -1.98 5.64 -4.78
C ASP A 168 -2.64 4.29 -4.55
N GLN A 169 -3.97 4.20 -4.60
CA GLN A 169 -4.66 2.93 -4.40
C GLN A 169 -4.24 1.89 -5.45
N TYR A 170 -4.04 2.27 -6.71
CA TYR A 170 -3.50 1.35 -7.70
C TYR A 170 -2.14 0.80 -7.27
N CYS A 171 -1.21 1.64 -6.84
CA CYS A 171 0.10 1.18 -6.37
C CYS A 171 -0.02 0.26 -5.14
N ARG A 172 -0.90 0.60 -4.19
CA ARG A 172 -1.16 -0.23 -3.00
C ARG A 172 -1.74 -1.59 -3.37
N SER A 173 -2.73 -1.60 -4.25
CA SER A 173 -3.37 -2.83 -4.77
C SER A 173 -2.37 -3.66 -5.56
N TYR A 174 -1.54 -3.04 -6.40
CA TYR A 174 -0.55 -3.74 -7.23
C TYR A 174 0.48 -4.46 -6.36
N PHE A 175 0.99 -3.81 -5.31
CA PHE A 175 1.98 -4.41 -4.43
C PHE A 175 1.36 -5.21 -3.26
N CYS A 176 0.05 -5.07 -3.03
CA CYS A 176 -0.64 -5.55 -1.83
C CYS A 176 0.01 -5.01 -0.55
N ASP A 177 0.32 -3.71 -0.54
CA ASP A 177 0.98 -3.04 0.57
C ASP A 177 0.61 -1.55 0.58
N GLU A 178 0.03 -1.07 1.68
CA GLU A 178 -0.43 0.33 1.80
C GLU A 178 0.72 1.35 1.76
N SER A 179 1.96 0.90 1.97
CA SER A 179 3.14 1.74 1.89
C SER A 179 3.58 2.03 0.45
N TYR A 180 2.96 1.47 -0.59
CA TYR A 180 3.28 1.85 -1.97
C TYR A 180 2.38 2.97 -2.48
N VAL A 181 2.98 4.01 -3.05
CA VAL A 181 2.29 5.22 -3.52
C VAL A 181 2.75 5.60 -4.92
N CYS A 182 1.97 6.42 -5.61
CA CYS A 182 2.36 6.96 -6.91
C CYS A 182 3.17 8.25 -6.71
N ASP A 183 4.43 8.27 -7.15
CA ASP A 183 5.18 9.53 -7.25
C ASP A 183 4.83 10.24 -8.57
N LYS A 184 4.18 11.40 -8.50
CA LYS A 184 3.79 12.16 -9.71
C LYS A 184 4.98 12.71 -10.50
N ASN A 185 6.18 12.76 -9.91
CA ASN A 185 7.36 13.29 -10.60
C ASN A 185 7.97 12.24 -11.55
N SER A 186 8.08 11.00 -11.08
CA SER A 186 8.59 9.88 -11.88
C SER A 186 7.49 9.05 -12.54
N PHE A 187 6.24 9.24 -12.11
CA PHE A 187 5.08 8.42 -12.41
C PHE A 187 5.31 6.93 -12.19
N ARG A 188 5.91 6.59 -11.05
CA ARG A 188 6.19 5.21 -10.65
C ARG A 188 5.58 4.90 -9.30
N CYS A 189 5.16 3.65 -9.15
CA CYS A 189 4.82 3.08 -7.86
C CYS A 189 6.09 2.80 -7.06
N LEU A 190 6.19 3.39 -5.88
CA LEU A 190 7.37 3.29 -5.02
C LEU A 190 6.94 3.14 -3.55
N PRO A 191 7.75 2.50 -2.70
CA PRO A 191 7.57 2.59 -1.26
C PRO A 191 7.59 4.05 -0.83
N CYS A 192 6.62 4.43 -0.01
CA CYS A 192 6.43 5.78 0.43
C CYS A 192 7.50 6.16 1.45
N ASN A 193 7.80 7.46 1.52
CA ASN A 193 8.75 8.02 2.44
C ASN A 193 8.08 9.13 3.25
N SER A 194 8.08 9.01 4.58
CA SER A 194 7.46 9.99 5.47
C SER A 194 8.11 11.38 5.41
N SER A 195 9.30 11.50 4.83
CA SER A 195 9.98 12.78 4.64
C SER A 195 9.61 13.49 3.34
N ASP A 196 8.99 12.78 2.39
CA ASP A 196 8.64 13.33 1.08
C ASP A 196 7.21 13.89 1.10
N PRO A 197 6.90 14.92 0.28
CA PRO A 197 5.54 15.46 0.20
C PRO A 197 4.55 14.42 -0.32
N PHE A 198 3.31 14.50 0.17
CA PHE A 198 2.19 13.75 -0.42
C PHE A 198 2.13 14.03 -1.94
N SER A 199 1.91 12.99 -2.74
CA SER A 199 2.03 12.95 -4.20
C SER A 199 3.42 12.97 -4.84
N GLU A 200 4.47 13.11 -4.04
CA GLU A 200 5.86 13.11 -4.49
C GLU A 200 6.62 11.94 -3.84
N GLY A 201 5.93 10.81 -3.64
CA GLY A 201 6.44 9.65 -2.89
C GLY A 201 6.16 9.70 -1.39
N GLY A 202 5.49 10.74 -0.88
CA GLY A 202 5.13 10.87 0.53
C GLY A 202 4.07 9.87 1.00
N CYS A 203 4.21 9.35 2.22
CA CYS A 203 3.18 8.51 2.84
C CYS A 203 1.94 9.33 3.21
N GLY A 204 0.75 8.82 2.88
CA GLY A 204 -0.49 9.38 3.40
C GLY A 204 -1.75 8.79 2.76
N THR A 205 -2.88 8.93 3.42
CA THR A 205 -4.19 8.53 2.88
C THR A 205 -5.09 9.75 2.85
N LEU A 206 -5.68 10.06 1.69
CA LEU A 206 -6.62 11.18 1.57
C LEU A 206 -7.95 10.89 2.28
N TYR A 207 -8.41 11.88 3.04
CA TYR A 207 -9.72 11.90 3.67
C TYR A 207 -10.52 13.09 3.17
N ILE A 208 -11.76 12.85 2.78
CA ILE A 208 -12.69 13.84 2.23
C ILE A 208 -13.85 13.97 3.20
N GLN A 209 -14.09 15.17 3.71
CA GLN A 209 -15.18 15.45 4.66
C GLN A 209 -15.18 14.55 5.90
N GLY A 210 -14.00 14.11 6.34
CA GLY A 210 -13.82 13.30 7.54
C GLY A 210 -13.91 11.79 7.32
N GLU A 211 -13.99 11.35 6.06
CA GLU A 211 -14.06 9.95 5.66
C GLU A 211 -12.89 9.62 4.72
N ARG A 212 -12.36 8.39 4.81
CA ARG A 212 -11.32 7.92 3.86
C ARG A 212 -11.86 8.03 2.45
N SER A 213 -11.05 8.51 1.49
CA SER A 213 -11.50 8.61 0.11
C SER A 213 -12.06 7.27 -0.37
N PRO A 214 -13.22 7.26 -1.05
CA PRO A 214 -13.84 6.03 -1.54
C PRO A 214 -13.01 5.33 -2.61
N ALA A 215 -11.98 5.96 -3.18
CA ALA A 215 -11.06 5.32 -4.11
C ALA A 215 -10.24 4.22 -3.41
N TYR A 216 -9.88 4.44 -2.14
CA TYR A 216 -9.11 3.46 -1.38
C TYR A 216 -10.00 2.30 -0.93
N THR A 217 -9.59 1.08 -1.26
CA THR A 217 -10.25 -0.17 -0.87
C THR A 217 -9.37 -0.98 0.07
N ASP A 218 -9.93 -2.05 0.64
CA ASP A 218 -9.16 -3.00 1.43
C ASP A 218 -8.31 -3.87 0.52
N LEU A 219 -7.04 -4.06 0.89
CA LEU A 219 -6.09 -4.89 0.13
C LEU A 219 -6.43 -6.39 0.21
N ASP A 220 -7.27 -6.81 1.15
CA ASP A 220 -7.76 -8.19 1.20
C ASP A 220 -8.84 -8.49 0.14
N SER A 221 -9.21 -7.50 -0.68
CA SER A 221 -10.15 -7.70 -1.78
C SER A 221 -9.56 -8.58 -2.88
N ALA A 222 -10.41 -9.37 -3.55
CA ALA A 222 -9.98 -10.26 -4.65
C ALA A 222 -9.40 -9.51 -5.87
N MET A 223 -9.46 -8.19 -5.88
CA MET A 223 -9.01 -7.31 -6.97
C MET A 223 -7.69 -6.62 -6.66
N ALA A 224 -7.16 -6.76 -5.44
CA ALA A 224 -5.78 -6.44 -5.15
C ALA A 224 -4.86 -7.59 -5.60
N ASN A 225 -3.68 -7.26 -6.11
CA ASN A 225 -2.72 -8.22 -6.67
C ASN A 225 -1.92 -8.95 -5.58
N CYS A 226 -2.59 -9.36 -4.50
CA CYS A 226 -1.96 -10.04 -3.37
C CYS A 226 -1.46 -11.44 -3.73
N SER A 227 -2.08 -12.08 -4.72
CA SER A 227 -1.64 -13.35 -5.32
C SER A 227 -0.45 -13.20 -6.28
N GLY A 228 -0.14 -11.98 -6.74
CA GLY A 228 0.98 -11.71 -7.66
C GLY A 228 0.73 -12.16 -9.09
N ASP A 229 -0.52 -12.38 -9.50
CA ASP A 229 -0.90 -12.88 -10.82
C ASP A 229 -1.82 -11.92 -11.61
N LEU A 230 -2.32 -10.84 -11.00
CA LEU A 230 -3.17 -9.87 -11.66
C LEU A 230 -2.34 -8.89 -12.48
N SER A 231 -2.73 -8.68 -13.74
CA SER A 231 -2.17 -7.62 -14.56
C SER A 231 -2.70 -6.24 -14.14
N VAL A 232 -2.12 -5.18 -14.73
CA VAL A 232 -2.52 -3.79 -14.47
C VAL A 232 -3.99 -3.54 -14.81
N ASP A 233 -4.47 -4.11 -15.93
CA ASP A 233 -5.84 -3.87 -16.42
C ASP A 233 -6.90 -4.74 -15.71
N GLU A 234 -6.49 -5.72 -14.90
CA GLU A 234 -7.39 -6.60 -14.14
C GLU A 234 -7.66 -6.11 -12.72
N GLN A 235 -6.94 -5.08 -12.27
CA GLN A 235 -7.14 -4.50 -10.95
C GLN A 235 -8.33 -3.57 -10.95
N ASP A 236 -9.12 -3.67 -9.88
CA ASP A 236 -10.24 -2.79 -9.60
C ASP A 236 -9.99 -2.08 -8.27
N ILE A 237 -10.42 -0.83 -8.19
CA ILE A 237 -10.28 0.01 -7.01
C ILE A 237 -11.67 0.49 -6.59
N GLY A 238 -11.71 1.41 -5.64
CA GLY A 238 -12.98 1.97 -5.21
C GLY A 238 -13.57 2.93 -6.24
N THR A 239 -14.37 3.89 -5.78
CA THR A 239 -15.02 4.85 -6.67
C THR A 239 -14.45 6.24 -6.49
N ALA A 240 -14.67 7.12 -7.48
CA ALA A 240 -14.46 8.54 -7.29
C ALA A 240 -15.37 9.08 -6.16
N PRO A 241 -14.95 10.16 -5.46
CA PRO A 241 -15.83 10.91 -4.57
C PRO A 241 -17.04 11.42 -5.36
N ASN A 242 -18.25 11.17 -4.85
CA ASN A 242 -19.50 11.63 -5.46
C ASN A 242 -20.22 12.64 -4.54
N PRO A 243 -20.82 13.71 -5.08
CA PRO A 243 -21.48 14.76 -4.31
C PRO A 243 -22.82 14.34 -3.68
#